data_AF-A0A2K5VNF1-F1
#
_entry.id   AF-A0A2K5VNF1-F1
#
_cell.length_a   1.000
_cell.length_b   1.000
_cell.length_c   1.000
_cell.angle_alpha   90.00
_cell.angle_beta   90.00
_cell.angle_gamma   90.00
#
_symmetry.space_group_name_H-M   'P 1'
#
loop_
_entity.id
_entity.type
_entity.pdbx_description
1 polymer ?
#
loop_
_entity_poly.entity_id
_entity_poly.type
_entity_poly.pdbx_seq_one_letter_code
_entity_poly.pdbx_strand_id
1 'polypeptide(L)'
;MDYATSKDAREPVVGARYIQTLKDHRPRMVWDSQASEHFFEYKKTLLGVGGQAPAGTHTSICAQSLQVRLELARELGVGVSIWELGQGLDYFYDLL
;
A
#
# COMPACT_ATOMS: atom_id res chain seq x y z
N MET A 1 -3.72 -0.04 -1.76
CA MET A 1 -4.88 -0.70 -2.40
C MET A 1 -4.63 -2.19 -2.49
N ASP A 2 -5.65 -3.02 -2.22
CA ASP A 2 -5.59 -4.49 -2.35
C ASP A 2 -6.26 -4.92 -3.66
N TYR A 3 -5.51 -5.59 -4.52
CA TYR A 3 -5.94 -6.04 -5.84
C TYR A 3 -6.07 -7.56 -5.87
N ALA A 4 -7.30 -8.05 -6.09
CA ALA A 4 -7.53 -9.47 -6.30
C ALA A 4 -7.35 -9.81 -7.79
N THR A 5 -6.17 -10.33 -8.13
CA THR A 5 -5.80 -10.69 -9.53
C THR A 5 -6.78 -11.64 -10.21
N SER A 6 -7.48 -12.49 -9.45
CA SER A 6 -8.42 -13.48 -9.98
C SER A 6 -9.86 -12.98 -10.14
N LYS A 7 -10.20 -11.79 -9.62
CA LYS A 7 -11.59 -11.32 -9.55
C LYS A 7 -11.80 -9.91 -10.10
N ASP A 8 -10.76 -9.27 -10.63
CA ASP A 8 -10.77 -7.84 -11.01
C ASP A 8 -11.38 -6.93 -9.92
N ALA A 9 -11.22 -7.33 -8.66
CA ALA A 9 -11.76 -6.63 -7.51
C ALA A 9 -10.67 -5.80 -6.82
N ARG A 10 -11.05 -4.61 -6.36
CA ARG A 10 -10.16 -3.65 -5.71
C ARG A 10 -10.79 -3.17 -4.41
N GLU A 11 -10.02 -3.21 -3.33
CA GLU A 11 -10.47 -2.74 -2.02
C GLU A 11 -9.49 -1.71 -1.44
N PRO A 12 -10.00 -0.61 -0.84
CA PRO A 12 -9.18 0.28 -0.04
C PRO A 12 -8.64 -0.45 1.19
N VAL A 13 -7.41 -0.09 1.57
CA VAL A 13 -6.75 -0.62 2.76
C VAL A 13 -6.24 0.55 3.55
N VAL A 14 -6.64 0.58 4.81
CA VAL A 14 -6.20 1.56 5.81
C VAL A 14 -5.12 0.97 6.71
N GLY A 15 -4.44 1.81 7.48
CA GLY A 15 -3.27 1.47 8.29
C GLY A 15 -3.42 0.18 9.12
N ALA A 16 -4.54 0.01 9.81
CA ALA A 16 -4.79 -1.19 10.62
C ALA A 16 -4.79 -2.49 9.78
N ARG A 17 -5.53 -2.52 8.66
CA ARG A 17 -5.58 -3.68 7.75
C ARG A 17 -4.22 -3.90 7.09
N TYR A 18 -3.53 -2.83 6.71
CA TYR A 18 -2.18 -2.90 6.15
C TYR A 18 -1.21 -3.60 7.10
N ILE A 19 -1.14 -3.16 8.36
CA ILE A 19 -0.26 -3.77 9.38
C ILE A 19 -0.64 -5.23 9.64
N GLN A 20 -1.93 -5.56 9.65
CA GLN A 20 -2.37 -6.94 9.83
C GLN A 20 -1.91 -7.83 8.67
N THR A 21 -2.08 -7.39 7.41
CA THR A 21 -1.60 -8.12 6.23
C THR A 21 -0.09 -8.37 6.28
N LEU A 22 0.70 -7.38 6.71
CA LEU A 22 2.15 -7.55 6.89
C LEU A 22 2.48 -8.56 8.01
N LYS A 23 1.67 -8.62 9.07
CA LYS A 23 1.83 -9.59 10.16
C LYS A 23 1.54 -11.01 9.72
N ASP A 24 0.45 -11.19 8.98
CA ASP A 24 -0.04 -12.51 8.60
C ASP A 24 0.80 -13.15 7.50
N HIS A 25 1.25 -12.35 6.52
CA HIS A 25 1.87 -12.88 5.32
C HIS A 25 3.38 -12.69 5.26
N ARG A 26 3.97 -11.80 6.08
CA ARG A 26 5.40 -11.46 6.06
C ARG A 26 5.96 -11.32 4.62
N PRO A 27 5.28 -10.56 3.74
CA PRO A 27 5.62 -10.57 2.33
C PRO A 27 6.93 -9.82 2.09
N ARG A 28 7.58 -10.12 0.96
CA ARG A 28 8.73 -9.34 0.50
C ARG A 28 8.25 -8.02 -0.08
N MET A 29 8.74 -6.91 0.48
CA MET A 29 8.51 -5.57 -0.07
C MET A 29 9.41 -5.34 -1.29
N VAL A 30 8.83 -4.83 -2.38
CA VAL A 30 9.53 -4.46 -3.62
C VAL A 30 9.30 -2.98 -3.89
N TRP A 31 10.37 -2.26 -4.23
CA TRP A 31 10.32 -0.87 -4.67
C TRP A 31 10.20 -0.82 -6.19
N ASP A 32 9.17 -0.15 -6.69
CA ASP A 32 9.05 0.25 -8.08
C ASP A 32 9.63 1.66 -8.22
N SER A 33 10.77 1.78 -8.91
CA SER A 33 11.42 3.06 -9.14
C SER A 33 10.72 3.95 -10.16
N GLN A 34 9.92 3.38 -11.06
CA GLN A 34 9.16 4.16 -12.04
C GLN A 34 7.95 4.80 -11.37
N ALA A 35 7.20 4.05 -10.58
CA ALA A 35 6.05 4.56 -9.83
C ALA A 35 6.45 5.33 -8.55
N SER A 36 7.69 5.11 -8.07
CA SER A 36 8.16 5.57 -6.75
C SER A 36 7.22 5.11 -5.62
N GLU A 37 6.89 3.81 -5.64
CA GLU A 37 5.98 3.16 -4.71
C GLU A 37 6.49 1.79 -4.29
N HIS A 38 6.07 1.36 -3.09
CA HIS A 38 6.30 0.00 -2.65
C HIS A 38 5.08 -0.86 -2.94
N PHE A 39 5.31 -2.10 -3.36
CA PHE A 39 4.28 -3.11 -3.47
C PHE A 39 4.76 -4.44 -2.91
N PHE A 40 3.81 -5.32 -2.66
CA PHE A 40 4.10 -6.71 -2.34
C PHE A 40 2.93 -7.59 -2.77
N GLU A 41 3.22 -8.88 -2.88
CA GLU A 41 2.22 -9.89 -3.23
C GLU A 41 2.07 -10.89 -2.09
N TYR A 42 0.85 -11.34 -1.87
CA TYR A 42 0.54 -12.36 -0.87
C TYR A 42 -0.58 -13.27 -1.35
N LYS A 43 -0.64 -14.50 -0.82
CA LYS A 43 -1.69 -15.46 -1.16
C LYS A 43 -2.80 -15.38 -0.13
N LYS A 44 -4.04 -15.12 -0.59
CA LYS A 44 -5.23 -15.13 0.26
C LYS A 44 -5.95 -16.46 0.08
N THR A 45 -5.92 -17.31 1.11
CA THR A 45 -6.72 -18.54 1.10
C THR A 45 -8.14 -18.20 1.54
N LEU A 46 -9.09 -18.17 0.60
CA LEU A 46 -10.51 -18.05 0.93
C LEU A 46 -11.05 -19.42 1.36
N LEU A 47 -11.37 -19.59 2.65
CA LEU A 47 -12.12 -20.74 3.14
C LEU A 47 -13.54 -20.71 2.53
N GLY A 48 -13.84 -21.65 1.62
CA GLY A 48 -15.22 -21.90 1.19
C GLY A 48 -15.48 -22.14 -0.30
N VAL A 49 -14.52 -21.97 -1.21
CA VAL A 49 -14.73 -22.28 -2.64
C VAL A 49 -13.52 -23.05 -3.15
N GLY A 50 -13.75 -24.28 -3.61
CA GLY A 50 -12.72 -25.12 -4.21
C GLY A 50 -12.06 -24.40 -5.39
N GLY A 51 -10.84 -23.93 -5.19
CA GLY A 51 -10.07 -23.20 -6.21
C GLY A 51 -8.97 -22.38 -5.56
N GLN A 52 -7.78 -22.97 -5.47
CA GLN A 52 -6.56 -22.25 -5.09
C GLN A 52 -6.24 -21.24 -6.19
N ALA A 53 -6.57 -19.96 -5.97
CA ALA A 53 -6.03 -18.86 -6.75
C ALA A 53 -5.10 -18.02 -5.85
N PRO A 54 -3.77 -18.03 -6.06
CA PRO A 54 -2.93 -16.88 -5.70
C PRO A 54 -3.29 -15.74 -6.69
N ALA A 55 -3.18 -14.44 -6.44
CA ALA A 55 -2.44 -13.66 -5.46
C ALA A 55 -3.19 -12.33 -5.24
N GLY A 56 -3.26 -11.85 -4.01
CA GLY A 56 -3.57 -10.45 -3.76
C GLY A 56 -2.29 -9.64 -3.97
N THR A 57 -2.30 -8.68 -4.88
CA THR A 57 -1.21 -7.70 -4.99
C THR A 57 -1.63 -6.47 -4.20
N HIS A 58 -0.80 -6.04 -3.26
CA HIS A 58 -1.05 -4.87 -2.45
C HIS A 58 -0.01 -3.80 -2.71
N THR A 59 -0.46 -2.64 -3.18
CA THR A 59 0.40 -1.44 -3.30
C THR A 59 0.20 -0.60 -2.05
N SER A 60 1.30 -0.28 -1.37
CA SER A 60 1.28 0.51 -0.14
C SER A 60 2.01 1.83 -0.33
N ILE A 61 1.41 2.87 0.25
CA ILE A 61 2.13 4.09 0.54
C ILE A 61 3.08 3.78 1.71
N CYS A 62 4.37 3.96 1.50
CA CYS A 62 5.43 3.82 2.50
C CYS A 62 6.07 5.19 2.71
N ALA A 63 6.71 5.44 3.86
CA ALA A 63 7.37 6.72 4.15
C ALA A 63 8.30 7.21 3.02
N GLN A 64 9.05 6.30 2.38
CA GLN A 64 9.88 6.65 1.23
C GLN A 64 9.06 7.23 0.05
N SER A 65 7.90 6.64 -0.23
CA SER A 65 7.01 7.10 -1.31
C SER A 65 6.41 8.48 -1.00
N LEU A 66 6.13 8.74 0.28
CA LEU A 66 5.66 10.03 0.77
C LEU A 66 6.77 11.08 0.68
N GLN A 67 7.98 10.74 1.15
CA GLN A 67 9.16 11.61 1.09
C GLN A 67 9.45 12.06 -0.35
N VAL A 68 9.47 11.13 -1.32
CA VAL A 68 9.69 11.47 -2.74
C VAL A 68 8.62 12.45 -3.26
N ARG A 69 7.36 12.29 -2.86
CA ARG A 69 6.27 13.20 -3.26
C ARG A 69 6.38 14.57 -2.58
N LEU A 70 6.80 14.62 -1.32
CA LEU A 70 7.04 15.86 -0.58
C LEU A 70 8.23 16.63 -1.17
N GLU A 71 9.30 15.93 -1.52
CA GLU A 71 10.46 16.52 -2.21
C GLU A 71 10.08 17.09 -3.57
N LEU A 72 9.30 16.36 -4.35
CA LEU A 72 8.78 16.84 -5.64
C LEU A 72 7.88 18.07 -5.46
N ALA A 73 6.98 18.07 -4.47
CA ALA A 73 6.14 19.22 -4.19
C ALA A 73 6.96 20.47 -3.82
N ARG A 74 8.03 20.28 -3.03
CA ARG A 74 8.98 21.34 -2.67
C ARG A 74 9.77 21.84 -3.88
N GLU A 75 10.23 20.96 -4.76
CA GLU A 75 10.91 21.32 -6.01
C GLU A 75 10.01 22.17 -6.92
N LEU A 76 8.73 21.80 -7.01
CA LEU A 76 7.75 22.50 -7.84
C LEU A 76 7.14 23.74 -7.16
N GLY A 77 7.43 23.97 -5.88
CA GLY A 77 6.86 25.09 -5.12
C GLY A 77 5.34 24.99 -4.89
N VAL A 78 4.80 23.78 -4.80
CA VAL A 78 3.37 23.52 -4.62
C VAL A 78 3.05 22.98 -3.22
N GLY A 79 1.80 23.15 -2.78
CA GLY A 79 1.28 22.54 -1.56
C GLY A 79 0.86 21.08 -1.76
N VAL A 80 0.57 20.39 -0.64
CA VAL A 80 0.10 19.00 -0.62
C VAL A 80 -1.24 18.92 0.11
N SER A 81 -2.14 18.07 -0.38
CA SER A 81 -3.40 17.70 0.27
C SER A 81 -3.43 16.20 0.54
N ILE A 82 -3.81 15.79 1.76
CA ILE A 82 -3.85 14.38 2.18
C ILE A 82 -5.30 13.91 2.29
N TRP A 83 -5.62 12.75 1.73
CA TRP A 83 -6.92 12.09 1.84
C TRP A 83 -6.77 10.65 2.37
N GLU A 84 -7.26 10.29 3.55
CA GLU A 84 -7.70 11.14 4.67
C GLU A 84 -6.81 10.89 5.89
N LEU A 85 -6.86 11.83 6.84
CA LEU A 85 -6.23 11.65 8.15
C LEU A 85 -6.89 10.46 8.88
N GLY A 86 -6.07 9.57 9.40
CA GLY A 86 -6.52 8.35 10.08
C GLY A 86 -6.51 7.08 9.21
N GLN A 87 -6.33 7.20 7.88
CA GLN A 87 -6.11 6.02 7.02
C GLN A 87 -4.63 5.60 6.93
N GLY A 88 -3.72 6.53 7.19
CA GLY A 88 -2.26 6.30 7.16
C GLY A 88 -1.71 5.63 8.42
N LEU A 89 -0.38 5.71 8.58
CA LEU A 89 0.33 5.29 9.79
C LEU A 89 0.86 6.53 10.51
N ASP A 90 0.86 6.52 11.85
CA ASP A 90 1.16 7.72 12.66
C ASP A 90 2.53 8.34 12.35
N TYR A 91 3.56 7.52 12.10
CA TYR A 91 4.90 8.03 11.77
C TYR A 91 4.98 8.75 10.41
N PHE A 92 3.92 8.75 9.59
CA PHE A 92 3.88 9.57 8.38
C PHE A 92 3.82 11.07 8.70
N TYR A 93 3.32 11.45 9.87
CA TYR A 93 3.28 12.85 10.29
C TYR A 93 4.67 13.41 10.62
N ASP A 94 5.64 12.55 10.95
CA ASP A 94 7.03 12.97 11.22
C ASP A 94 7.75 13.47 9.96
N LEU A 95 7.17 13.26 8.77
CA LEU A 95 7.71 13.71 7.49
C LEU A 95 7.20 15.08 7.04
N LEU A 96 6.17 15.62 7.70
CA LEU A 96 5.52 16.89 7.36
C LEU A 96 6.10 18.05 8.17
#